data_AF-A0A4U0T9C1-F1
#
_entry.id   AF-A0A4U0T9C1-F1
#
_cell.length_a   1.000
_cell.length_b   1.000
_cell.length_c   1.000
_cell.angle_alpha   90.00
_cell.angle_beta   90.00
_cell.angle_gamma   90.00
#
_symmetry.space_group_name_H-M   'P 1'
#
loop_
_entity.id
_entity.type
_entity.pdbx_description
1 polymer ?
#
loop_
_entity_poly.entity_id
_entity_poly.type
_entity_poly.pdbx_seq_one_letter_code
_entity_poly.pdbx_strand_id
1 'polypeptide(L)' 'MVNKNALRAGAITAGTTLMLLMSSPAFALTRGDDPGPGLNVFQTLGLFVATPIALFAIIAGLVIVTDKSRKNQQG' A
#
# COMPACT_ATOMS: atom_id res chain seq x y z
N MET A 1 -23.19 4.74 -25.44
CA MET A 1 -22.74 4.60 -24.04
C MET A 1 -21.27 4.22 -24.07
N VAL A 2 -20.34 5.20 -24.00
CA VAL A 2 -18.94 4.84 -23.74
C VAL A 2 -18.93 4.10 -22.42
N ASN A 3 -18.43 2.86 -22.43
CA ASN A 3 -18.52 1.98 -21.28
C ASN A 3 -17.67 2.59 -20.15
N LYS A 4 -18.29 3.29 -19.21
CA LYS A 4 -17.61 3.99 -18.10
C LYS A 4 -16.62 3.07 -17.36
N ASN A 5 -16.88 1.76 -17.35
CA ASN A 5 -15.98 0.77 -16.78
C ASN A 5 -14.70 0.60 -17.61
N ALA A 6 -14.78 0.65 -18.95
CA ALA A 6 -13.60 0.60 -19.81
C ALA A 6 -12.70 1.82 -19.62
N LEU A 7 -13.29 3.02 -19.46
CA LEU A 7 -12.52 4.25 -19.19
C LEU A 7 -11.83 4.19 -17.81
N ARG A 8 -12.53 3.71 -16.77
CA ARG A 8 -11.96 3.55 -15.43
C ARG A 8 -10.87 2.47 -15.39
N ALA A 9 -11.09 1.34 -16.05
CA ALA A 9 -10.10 0.27 -16.17
C ALA A 9 -8.85 0.76 -16.92
N GLY A 10 -9.03 1.49 -18.03
CA GLY A 10 -7.93 2.11 -18.75
C GLY A 10 -7.12 3.09 -17.91
N ALA A 11 -7.79 3.96 -17.14
CA ALA A 11 -7.13 4.92 -16.25
C ALA A 11 -6.35 4.24 -15.12
N ILE A 12 -6.91 3.21 -14.48
CA ILE A 12 -6.21 2.46 -13.42
C ILE A 12 -5.02 1.70 -13.99
N THR A 13 -5.18 0.99 -15.11
CA THR A 13 -4.07 0.26 -15.74
C THR A 13 -2.96 1.21 -16.17
N ALA A 14 -3.28 2.34 -16.81
CA ALA A 14 -2.27 3.33 -17.22
C ALA A 14 -1.56 3.96 -16.02
N GLY A 15 -2.29 4.36 -14.98
CA GLY A 15 -1.72 4.92 -13.76
C GLY A 15 -0.84 3.91 -13.00
N THR A 16 -1.29 2.67 -12.89
CA THR A 16 -0.56 1.59 -12.23
C THR A 16 0.70 1.24 -13.01
N THR A 17 0.61 1.09 -14.34
CA THR A 17 1.79 0.84 -15.18
C THR A 17 2.80 1.99 -15.13
N LEU A 18 2.35 3.24 -15.10
CA LEU A 18 3.24 4.39 -14.96
C LEU A 18 3.94 4.39 -13.59
N MET A 19 3.20 4.09 -12.53
CA MET A 19 3.76 3.99 -11.17
C MET A 19 4.74 2.82 -11.04
N LEU A 20 4.43 1.69 -11.68
CA LEU A 20 5.34 0.54 -11.77
C LEU A 20 6.56 0.86 -12.62
N LEU A 21 6.45 1.65 -13.69
CA LEU A 21 7.61 2.05 -14.49
C LEU A 21 8.58 2.90 -13.65
N MET A 22 8.05 3.85 -12.87
CA MET A 22 8.83 4.65 -11.92
C MET A 22 9.48 3.83 -10.81
N SER A 23 8.87 2.69 -10.46
CA SER A 23 9.36 1.77 -9.42
C SER A 23 10.01 0.51 -9.97
N SER A 24 10.20 0.41 -11.30
CA SER A 24 10.79 -0.77 -11.92
C SER A 24 12.29 -0.73 -11.68
N PRO A 25 12.92 -1.86 -11.29
CA PRO A 25 14.35 -1.87 -11.01
C PRO A 25 15.10 -1.44 -12.26
N ALA A 26 15.90 -0.37 -12.15
CA ALA A 26 16.91 -0.04 -13.15
C ALA A 26 17.98 -1.14 -13.09
N PHE A 27 17.75 -2.23 -13.84
CA PHE A 27 18.71 -3.32 -13.97
C PHE A 27 19.98 -2.78 -14.63
N ALA A 28 21.11 -3.01 -13.95
CA ALA A 28 22.51 -2.81 -14.37
C ALA A 28 23.17 -1.46 -14.01
N LEU A 29 23.89 -1.49 -12.87
CA LEU A 29 25.32 -1.12 -12.69
C LEU A 29 25.64 -0.46 -11.34
N THR A 30 25.14 -1.00 -10.23
CA THR A 30 25.78 -0.82 -8.92
C THR A 30 26.32 -2.17 -8.47
N ARG A 31 27.64 -2.38 -8.59
CA ARG A 31 28.32 -3.48 -7.89
C ARG A 31 28.40 -3.08 -6.42
N GLY A 32 27.29 -3.32 -5.71
CA GLY A 32 27.14 -3.06 -4.28
C GLY A 32 27.53 -4.29 -3.49
N ASP A 33 28.83 -4.52 -3.33
CA ASP A 33 29.34 -5.58 -2.45
C ASP A 33 29.33 -5.17 -0.97
N ASP A 34 28.97 -3.91 -0.66
CA ASP A 34 28.77 -3.43 0.70
C ASP A 34 27.28 -3.07 0.93
N PRO A 35 26.52 -3.89 1.68
CA PRO A 35 25.10 -3.63 1.96
C PRO A 35 24.87 -2.50 2.97
N GLY A 36 25.93 -1.85 3.47
CA GLY A 36 25.83 -0.87 4.54
C GLY A 36 25.50 -1.52 5.89
N PRO A 37 25.31 -0.72 6.95
CA PRO A 37 24.98 -1.25 8.27
C PRO A 37 23.63 -1.97 8.23
N GLY A 38 23.65 -3.28 8.48
CA GLY A 38 22.44 -4.11 8.57
C GLY A 38 21.52 -3.64 9.69
N LEU A 39 20.21 -3.78 9.46
CA LEU A 39 19.20 -3.41 10.44
C LEU A 39 19.24 -4.33 11.67
N ASN A 40 19.14 -3.77 12.88
CA ASN A 40 18.99 -4.58 14.09
C ASN A 40 17.67 -5.37 14.03
N VAL A 41 17.65 -6.59 14.55
CA VAL A 41 16.47 -7.45 14.71
C VAL A 41 15.25 -6.66 15.21
N PHE A 42 15.42 -5.79 16.22
CA PHE A 42 14.32 -4.98 16.74
C PHE A 42 13.77 -3.98 15.73
N GLN A 43 14.64 -3.38 14.91
CA GLN A 43 14.21 -2.45 13.85
C GLN A 43 13.50 -3.21 12.72
N THR A 44 13.99 -4.40 12.35
CA THR A 44 13.33 -5.25 11.35
C THR A 44 11.94 -5.67 11.82
N LEU A 45 11.81 -6.15 13.05
CA LEU A 45 10.51 -6.53 13.60
C LEU A 45 9.58 -5.31 13.78
N GLY A 46 10.12 -4.19 14.25
CA GLY A 46 9.36 -2.95 14.37
C GLY A 46 8.80 -2.49 13.02
N LEU A 47 9.63 -2.41 11.99
CA LEU A 47 9.20 -1.95 10.68
C LEU A 47 8.31 -2.95 9.96
N PHE A 48 8.71 -4.22 9.89
CA PHE A 48 8.04 -5.20 9.03
C PHE A 48 6.93 -5.99 9.72
N VAL A 49 6.81 -5.93 11.06
CA VAL A 49 5.75 -6.64 11.80
C VAL A 49 4.84 -5.65 12.52
N ALA A 50 5.39 -4.67 13.24
CA ALA A 50 4.56 -3.72 13.96
C ALA A 50 3.82 -2.76 13.01
N THR A 51 4.46 -2.29 11.93
CA THR A 51 3.79 -1.40 10.97
C THR A 51 2.56 -2.05 10.31
N PRO A 52 2.63 -3.29 9.76
CA PRO A 52 1.44 -3.95 9.24
C PRO A 52 0.32 -4.13 10.27
N ILE A 53 0.66 -4.51 11.52
CA ILE A 53 -0.31 -4.66 12.60
C ILE A 53 -1.00 -3.33 12.93
N ALA A 54 -0.22 -2.25 13.05
CA ALA A 54 -0.75 -0.93 13.33
C ALA A 54 -1.70 -0.47 12.21
N LEU A 55 -1.30 -0.67 10.95
CA LEU A 55 -2.10 -0.31 9.78
C LEU A 55 -3.42 -1.10 9.74
N PHE A 56 -3.38 -2.40 10.04
CA PHE A 56 -4.57 -3.22 10.19
C PHE A 56 -5.49 -2.71 11.31
N ALA A 57 -4.94 -2.43 12.50
CA ALA A 57 -5.71 -1.96 13.64
C ALA A 57 -6.39 -0.61 13.36
N ILE A 58 -5.70 0.30 12.67
CA ILE A 58 -6.26 1.58 12.23
C ILE A 58 -7.45 1.34 11.29
N ILE A 59 -7.28 0.50 10.25
CA ILE A 59 -8.36 0.20 9.30
C ILE A 59 -9.54 -0.45 10.01
N ALA A 60 -9.30 -1.46 10.84
CA ALA A 60 -10.34 -2.16 11.59
C ALA A 60 -11.12 -1.20 12.50
N GLY A 61 -10.41 -0.33 13.23
CA GLY A 61 -11.02 0.72 14.05
C GLY A 61 -11.87 1.68 13.23
N LEU A 62 -11.36 2.17 12.10
CA LEU A 62 -12.10 3.04 11.19
C LEU A 62 -13.36 2.36 10.64
N VAL A 63 -13.28 1.07 10.30
CA VAL A 63 -14.44 0.29 9.82
C VAL A 63 -15.51 0.18 10.92
N ILE A 64 -15.12 -0.15 12.15
CA ILE A 64 -16.06 -0.26 13.28
C ILE A 64 -16.76 1.08 13.57
N VAL A 65 -16.00 2.18 13.56
CA VAL A 65 -16.55 3.53 13.77
C VAL A 65 -17.53 3.90 12.65
N THR A 66 -17.16 3.62 11.40
CA THR A 66 -18.00 3.92 10.23
C THR A 66 -19.29 3.06 10.23
N ASP A 67 -19.19 1.79 10.63
CA ASP A 67 -20.33 0.88 10.68
C ASP A 67 -21.36 1.29 11.74
N LYS A 68 -20.90 1.65 12.95
CA LYS A 68 -21.76 2.18 14.01
C LYS A 68 -22.50 3.44 13.58
N SER A 69 -21.84 4.36 12.87
CA SER A 69 -22.48 5.58 12.36
C SER A 69 -23.61 5.30 11.38
N ARG A 70 -23.52 4.26 10.53
CA ARG A 70 -24.61 3.88 9.62
C ARG A 70 -25.80 3.25 10.34
N LYS A 71 -25.53 2.43 11.37
CA LYS A 71 -26.59 1.82 12.18
C LYS A 71 -27.42 2.86 12.93
N ASN A 72 -26.79 3.94 13.40
CA ASN A 72 -27.48 5.03 14.11
C ASN A 72 -28.30 5.96 13.19
N GLN A 73 -28.11 5.93 11.88
CA GLN A 73 -28.88 6.73 10.92
C GLN A 73 -30.15 6.04 10.39
N GLN A 74 -30.32 4.74 10.65
CA GLN A 74 -31.46 3.93 10.18
C GLN A 74 -32.47 3.58 11.28
N GLY A 75 -32.34 4.17 12.48
CA GLY A 75 -33.34 4.13 13.55
C GLY A 75 -33.92 5.51 13.78
#